data_AF-A0A512E1T4-F1
#
_entry.id   AF-A0A512E1T4-F1
#
_cell.length_a   1.000
_cell.length_b   1.000
_cell.length_c   1.000
_cell.angle_alpha   90.00
_cell.angle_beta   90.00
_cell.angle_gamma   90.00
#
_symmetry.space_group_name_H-M   'P 1'
#
loop_
_entity.id
_entity.type
_entity.pdbx_description
1 polymer ?
#
loop_
_entity_poly.entity_id
_entity_poly.type
_entity_poly.pdbx_seq_one_letter_code
_entity_poly.pdbx_strand_id
1 'polypeptide(L)'
;MGGYPVHDNPVRRRWLSKIDELHSVDEATKFIQQFRRDCTSHLRKTYDLDLDYLWIEGQIEQRLAILKESKFSDADLLAKCTTGEDAGTTADQWVERMVNTQDKYEAEKMLIEFRQDYKPPVMPVNAFLKADAAMGSRLMELRNLNYHTLSLEELRRERGVGVIYVAER
;
A
#
# COMPACT_ATOMS: atom_id res chain seq x y z
N MET A 1 6.66 -21.00 6.03
CA MET A 1 7.05 -21.47 7.37
C MET A 1 5.93 -22.35 7.91
N GLY A 2 6.12 -23.67 7.99
CA GLY A 2 5.10 -24.57 8.51
C GLY A 2 5.24 -24.76 10.02
N GLY A 3 4.15 -24.59 10.77
CA GLY A 3 4.04 -25.09 12.15
C GLY A 3 4.12 -24.08 13.30
N TYR A 4 4.20 -22.76 13.05
CA TYR A 4 4.05 -21.79 14.13
C TYR A 4 2.59 -21.50 14.46
N PRO A 5 2.26 -21.14 15.72
CA PRO A 5 0.94 -20.62 16.05
C PRO A 5 0.62 -19.37 15.21
N VAL A 6 -0.66 -19.20 14.85
CA VAL A 6 -1.08 -18.15 13.91
C VAL A 6 -0.85 -16.74 14.46
N HIS A 7 -1.12 -16.51 15.75
CA HIS A 7 -1.18 -15.15 16.32
C HIS A 7 0.06 -14.72 17.11
N ASP A 8 0.77 -15.68 17.71
CA ASP A 8 2.04 -15.46 18.40
C ASP A 8 3.10 -16.41 17.83
N ASN A 9 4.07 -15.84 17.14
CA ASN A 9 5.14 -16.61 16.51
C ASN A 9 6.47 -15.84 16.52
N PRO A 10 7.60 -16.55 16.30
CA PRO A 10 8.93 -15.93 16.28
C PRO A 10 9.11 -14.88 15.17
N VAL A 11 8.31 -14.91 14.10
CA VAL A 11 8.38 -13.90 13.03
C VAL A 11 7.85 -12.57 13.57
N ARG A 12 6.63 -12.56 14.11
CA ARG A 12 6.00 -11.38 14.71
C ARG A 12 6.84 -10.79 15.84
N ARG A 13 7.38 -11.62 16.73
CA ARG A 13 8.27 -11.16 17.81
C ARG A 13 9.54 -10.48 17.31
N ARG A 14 10.18 -11.03 16.27
CA ARG A 14 11.36 -10.37 15.65
C ARG A 14 11.02 -9.03 15.00
N TRP A 15 9.83 -8.92 14.41
CA TRP A 15 9.37 -7.66 13.84
C TRP A 15 9.01 -6.62 14.91
N LEU A 16 8.39 -7.03 16.02
CA LEU A 16 8.17 -6.14 17.17
C LEU A 16 9.49 -5.53 17.66
N SER A 17 10.55 -6.33 17.83
CA SER A 17 11.85 -5.81 18.26
C SER A 17 12.40 -4.74 17.31
N LYS A 18 12.24 -4.92 15.98
CA LYS A 18 12.64 -3.89 15.00
C LYS A 18 11.79 -2.62 15.09
N ILE A 19 10.51 -2.75 15.43
CA ILE A 19 9.57 -1.63 15.54
C ILE A 19 9.88 -0.80 16.80
N ASP A 20 10.27 -1.46 17.90
CA ASP A 20 10.64 -0.81 19.15
C ASP A 20 11.87 0.11 19.03
N GLU A 21 12.77 -0.22 18.10
CA GLU A 21 13.98 0.57 17.76
C GLU A 21 13.68 1.84 16.96
N LEU A 22 12.45 2.03 16.46
CA LEU A 22 12.09 3.23 15.70
C LEU A 22 11.88 4.41 16.64
N HIS A 23 12.69 5.45 16.56
CA HIS A 23 12.68 6.57 17.52
C HIS A 23 12.27 7.93 16.93
N SER A 24 12.07 8.01 15.61
CA SER A 24 11.69 9.26 14.94
C SER A 24 10.62 9.05 13.87
N VAL A 25 9.88 10.11 13.56
CA VAL A 25 8.84 10.11 12.50
C VAL A 25 9.46 9.77 11.15
N ASP A 26 10.61 10.37 10.80
CA ASP A 26 11.29 10.14 9.52
C ASP A 26 11.72 8.69 9.35
N GLU A 27 12.31 8.11 10.40
CA GLU A 27 12.74 6.70 10.40
C GLU A 27 11.56 5.76 10.24
N ALA A 28 10.52 5.93 11.07
CA ALA A 28 9.32 5.09 11.01
C ALA A 28 8.55 5.25 9.69
N THR A 29 8.58 6.45 9.08
CA THR A 29 7.99 6.70 7.75
C THR A 29 8.73 5.94 6.65
N LYS A 30 10.06 6.02 6.62
CA LYS A 30 10.86 5.25 5.67
C LYS A 30 10.67 3.75 5.88
N PHE A 31 10.63 3.31 7.14
CA PHE A 31 10.43 1.92 7.51
C PHE A 31 9.09 1.38 7.00
N ILE A 32 7.98 2.09 7.24
CA ILE A 32 6.65 1.62 6.82
C ILE A 32 6.48 1.62 5.30
N GLN A 33 6.99 2.64 4.60
CA GLN A 33 6.92 2.70 3.14
C GLN A 33 7.74 1.56 2.52
N GLN A 34 8.94 1.30 3.05
CA GLN A 34 9.76 0.19 2.59
C GLN A 34 9.08 -1.16 2.85
N PHE A 35 8.54 -1.35 4.05
CA PHE A 35 7.78 -2.55 4.41
C PHE A 35 6.62 -2.82 3.45
N ARG A 36 5.83 -1.79 3.15
CA ARG A 36 4.67 -1.88 2.25
C ARG A 36 5.09 -2.25 0.83
N ARG A 37 6.13 -1.61 0.28
CA ARG A 37 6.66 -1.93 -1.05
C ARG A 37 7.19 -3.36 -1.13
N ASP A 38 7.81 -3.85 -0.07
CA ASP A 38 8.41 -5.18 -0.07
C ASP A 38 7.41 -6.31 0.16
N CYS A 39 6.37 -6.08 0.96
CA CYS A 39 5.52 -7.15 1.52
C CYS A 39 4.03 -7.09 1.12
N THR A 40 3.55 -5.99 0.52
CA THR A 40 2.10 -5.80 0.28
C THR A 40 1.74 -5.69 -1.20
N SER A 41 0.47 -5.94 -1.52
CA SER A 41 -0.09 -5.99 -2.89
C SER A 41 0.44 -7.17 -3.72
N HIS A 42 -0.04 -7.33 -4.96
CA HIS A 42 0.48 -8.35 -5.88
C HIS A 42 1.82 -7.93 -6.54
N LEU A 43 2.27 -6.69 -6.33
CA LEU A 43 3.56 -6.16 -6.80
C LEU A 43 4.66 -6.24 -5.71
N ARG A 44 4.40 -6.96 -4.61
CA ARG A 44 5.36 -7.11 -3.51
C ARG A 44 6.65 -7.80 -3.98
N LYS A 45 7.78 -7.45 -3.37
CA LYS A 45 9.08 -8.07 -3.68
C LYS A 45 9.22 -9.47 -3.09
N THR A 46 8.56 -9.75 -1.97
CA THR A 46 8.63 -11.06 -1.30
C THR A 46 7.27 -11.48 -0.75
N TYR A 47 7.04 -12.80 -0.75
CA TYR A 47 5.90 -13.47 -0.11
C TYR A 47 6.29 -14.16 1.21
N ASP A 48 7.51 -13.94 1.72
CA ASP A 48 8.02 -14.61 2.94
C ASP A 48 7.18 -14.32 4.19
N LEU A 49 6.46 -13.19 4.19
CA LEU A 49 5.61 -12.74 5.29
C LEU A 49 4.12 -12.85 4.99
N ASP A 50 3.68 -13.65 4.01
CA ASP A 50 2.29 -13.66 3.54
C ASP A 50 1.25 -13.88 4.66
N LEU A 51 1.59 -14.67 5.69
CA LEU A 51 0.73 -14.97 6.83
C LEU A 51 0.81 -13.96 7.99
N ASP A 52 1.77 -13.03 7.95
CA ASP A 52 2.09 -12.15 9.08
C ASP A 52 2.10 -10.66 8.72
N TYR A 53 2.24 -10.30 7.43
CA TYR A 53 2.50 -8.92 7.03
C TYR A 53 1.38 -7.96 7.43
N LEU A 54 0.11 -8.40 7.41
CA LEU A 54 -1.03 -7.56 7.79
C LEU A 54 -0.96 -7.15 9.27
N TRP A 55 -0.58 -8.09 10.14
CA TRP A 55 -0.43 -7.80 11.56
C TRP A 55 0.80 -6.93 11.83
N ILE A 56 1.93 -7.24 11.16
CA ILE A 56 3.16 -6.48 11.27
C ILE A 56 2.94 -5.03 10.79
N GLU A 57 2.27 -4.83 9.65
CA GLU A 57 1.91 -3.50 9.14
C GLU A 57 1.17 -2.70 10.22
N GLY A 58 0.15 -3.28 10.84
CA GLY A 58 -0.61 -2.63 11.91
C GLY A 58 0.23 -2.24 13.13
N GLN A 59 1.27 -3.00 13.48
CA GLN A 59 2.19 -2.63 14.57
C GLN A 59 3.10 -1.47 14.18
N ILE A 60 3.58 -1.44 12.93
CA ILE A 60 4.37 -0.31 12.41
C ILE A 60 3.51 0.96 12.37
N GLU A 61 2.25 0.83 11.93
CA GLU A 61 1.27 1.94 11.91
C GLU A 61 1.05 2.51 13.31
N GLN A 62 0.85 1.67 14.32
CA GLN A 62 0.70 2.13 15.71
C GLN A 62 1.93 2.90 16.19
N ARG A 63 3.13 2.37 15.93
CA ARG A 63 4.38 3.03 16.33
C ARG A 63 4.53 4.40 15.67
N LEU A 64 4.32 4.50 14.35
CA LEU A 64 4.40 5.76 13.64
C LEU A 64 3.33 6.76 14.11
N ALA A 65 2.10 6.32 14.37
CA ALA A 65 1.04 7.18 14.88
C ALA A 65 1.40 7.82 16.23
N ILE A 66 1.94 7.04 17.18
CA ILE A 66 2.42 7.54 18.48
C ILE A 66 3.57 8.54 18.30
N LEU A 67 4.53 8.24 17.42
CA LEU A 67 5.64 9.14 17.13
C LEU A 67 5.16 10.47 16.55
N LYS A 68 4.17 10.44 15.64
CA LYS A 68 3.55 11.66 15.08
C LYS A 68 2.92 12.51 16.16
N GLU A 69 2.07 11.92 17.01
CA GLU A 69 1.38 12.64 18.08
C GLU A 69 2.37 13.36 19.01
N SER A 70 3.53 12.74 19.29
CA SER A 70 4.57 13.36 20.13
C SER A 70 5.38 14.49 19.46
N LYS A 71 5.26 14.69 18.15
CA LYS A 71 6.15 15.57 17.36
C LYS A 71 5.42 16.63 16.55
N PHE A 72 4.25 16.33 16.03
CA PHE A 72 3.51 17.21 15.14
C PHE A 72 2.60 18.12 15.95
N SER A 73 2.42 19.35 15.50
CA SER A 73 1.33 20.19 16.01
C SER A 73 -0.02 19.66 15.53
N ASP A 74 -1.11 20.06 16.18
CA ASP A 74 -2.47 19.72 15.73
C ASP A 74 -2.73 20.10 14.26
N ALA A 75 -2.20 21.26 13.84
CA ALA A 75 -2.27 21.70 12.45
C ALA A 75 -1.50 20.77 11.51
N ASP A 76 -0.29 20.35 11.90
CA ASP A 76 0.52 19.42 11.10
C ASP A 76 -0.10 18.03 11.02
N LEU A 77 -0.74 17.54 12.09
CA LEU A 77 -1.45 16.24 12.09
C LEU A 77 -2.57 16.18 11.05
N LEU A 78 -3.20 17.32 10.75
CA LEU A 78 -4.27 17.45 9.78
C LEU A 78 -3.78 17.78 8.36
N ALA A 79 -2.69 18.54 8.24
CA ALA A 79 -2.26 19.12 6.96
C ALA A 79 -1.04 18.45 6.33
N LYS A 80 -0.22 17.70 7.08
CA LYS A 80 1.06 17.17 6.58
C LYS A 80 1.11 15.65 6.55
N CYS A 81 1.76 15.14 5.50
CA CYS A 81 2.28 13.78 5.48
C CYS A 81 3.48 13.66 6.42
N THR A 82 3.77 12.45 6.91
CA THR A 82 4.98 12.20 7.72
C THR A 82 6.29 12.29 6.93
N THR A 83 6.19 12.39 5.61
CA THR A 83 7.28 12.74 4.69
C THR A 83 7.62 14.24 4.71
N GLY A 84 6.79 15.06 5.38
CA GLY A 84 6.92 16.53 5.42
C GLY A 84 6.15 17.26 4.32
N GLU A 85 5.60 16.55 3.35
CA GLU A 85 4.80 17.09 2.25
C GLU A 85 3.43 17.59 2.74
N ASP A 86 2.86 18.57 2.05
CA ASP A 86 1.47 18.98 2.26
C ASP A 86 0.52 17.88 1.76
N ALA A 87 -0.38 17.42 2.62
CA ALA A 87 -1.23 16.27 2.38
C ALA A 87 -2.26 16.52 1.26
N GLY A 88 -2.84 17.72 1.22
CA GLY A 88 -3.82 18.09 0.20
C GLY A 88 -3.18 18.16 -1.18
N THR A 89 -2.07 18.88 -1.29
CA THR A 89 -1.29 19.03 -2.53
C THR A 89 -0.81 17.68 -3.04
N THR A 90 -0.28 16.82 -2.15
CA THR A 90 0.19 15.48 -2.53
C THR A 90 -0.96 14.61 -3.03
N ALA A 91 -2.10 14.61 -2.33
CA ALA A 91 -3.30 13.89 -2.74
C ALA A 91 -3.80 14.35 -4.12
N ASP A 92 -3.89 15.65 -4.35
CA ASP A 92 -4.36 16.22 -5.62
C ASP A 92 -3.43 15.87 -6.78
N GLN A 93 -2.11 15.88 -6.57
CA GLN A 93 -1.13 15.47 -7.59
C GLN A 93 -1.28 14.00 -8.00
N TRP A 94 -1.51 13.08 -7.06
CA TRP A 94 -1.74 11.67 -7.38
C TRP A 94 -3.05 11.46 -8.15
N VAL A 95 -4.11 12.19 -7.76
CA VAL A 95 -5.40 12.16 -8.47
C VAL A 95 -5.26 12.71 -9.89
N GLU A 96 -4.59 13.85 -10.08
CA GLU A 96 -4.38 14.46 -11.39
C GLU A 96 -3.60 13.52 -12.32
N ARG A 97 -2.52 12.90 -11.82
CA ARG A 97 -1.78 11.90 -12.59
C ARG A 97 -2.70 10.75 -13.03
N MET A 98 -3.53 10.24 -12.12
CA MET A 98 -4.43 9.11 -12.38
C MET A 98 -5.52 9.44 -13.42
N VAL A 99 -6.10 10.64 -13.37
CA VAL A 99 -7.11 11.09 -14.34
C VAL A 99 -6.55 11.12 -15.76
N ASN A 100 -5.28 11.53 -15.90
CA ASN A 100 -4.62 11.61 -17.20
C ASN A 100 -4.16 10.24 -17.75
N THR A 101 -4.17 9.19 -16.93
CA THR A 101 -3.85 7.82 -17.37
C THR A 101 -4.99 7.23 -18.21
N GLN A 102 -4.61 6.60 -19.34
CA GLN A 102 -5.55 5.91 -20.25
C GLN A 102 -5.41 4.38 -20.20
N ASP A 103 -4.33 3.86 -19.62
CA ASP A 103 -4.09 2.43 -19.51
C ASP A 103 -4.48 1.89 -18.12
N LYS A 104 -5.24 0.78 -18.11
CA LYS A 104 -5.72 0.15 -16.87
C LYS A 104 -4.59 -0.51 -16.06
N TYR A 105 -3.48 -0.89 -16.70
CA TYR A 105 -2.34 -1.50 -16.01
C TYR A 105 -1.46 -0.44 -15.34
N GLU A 106 -1.19 0.67 -16.03
CA GLU A 106 -0.57 1.84 -15.41
C GLU A 106 -1.39 2.39 -14.24
N ALA A 107 -2.70 2.55 -14.43
CA ALA A 107 -3.60 3.03 -13.38
C ALA A 107 -3.63 2.09 -12.15
N GLU A 108 -3.61 0.77 -12.36
CA GLU A 108 -3.50 -0.22 -11.27
C GLU A 108 -2.23 -0.02 -10.46
N LYS A 109 -1.09 0.10 -11.14
CA LYS A 109 0.21 0.28 -10.51
C LYS A 109 0.25 1.58 -9.72
N MET A 110 -0.27 2.67 -10.28
CA MET A 110 -0.31 3.96 -9.60
C MET A 110 -1.13 3.94 -8.31
N LEU A 111 -2.32 3.32 -8.32
CA LEU A 111 -3.13 3.21 -7.10
C LEU A 111 -2.44 2.34 -6.05
N ILE A 112 -1.75 1.28 -6.46
CA ILE A 112 -0.98 0.43 -5.54
C ILE A 112 0.17 1.21 -4.91
N GLU A 113 0.95 1.93 -5.71
CA GLU A 113 2.07 2.76 -5.24
C GLU A 113 1.58 3.84 -4.27
N PHE A 114 0.50 4.56 -4.61
CA PHE A 114 -0.12 5.54 -3.71
C PHE A 114 -0.48 4.92 -2.35
N ARG A 115 -1.10 3.74 -2.34
CA ARG A 115 -1.47 3.06 -1.09
C ARG A 115 -0.25 2.53 -0.33
N GLN A 116 0.81 2.09 -1.01
CA GLN A 116 2.05 1.64 -0.37
C GLN A 116 2.79 2.81 0.28
N ASP A 117 2.77 3.98 -0.36
CA ASP A 117 3.56 5.13 0.06
C ASP A 117 2.82 6.02 1.06
N TYR A 118 1.50 6.17 0.93
CA TYR A 118 0.73 7.18 1.65
C TYR A 118 -0.38 6.66 2.56
N LYS A 119 -0.65 5.33 2.62
CA LYS A 119 -1.65 4.81 3.57
C LYS A 119 -1.38 5.32 5.00
N PRO A 120 -2.42 5.71 5.76
CA PRO A 120 -2.25 6.18 7.13
C PRO A 120 -1.39 5.21 7.97
N PRO A 121 -0.58 5.72 8.91
CA PRO A 121 -0.53 7.10 9.38
C PRO A 121 0.41 8.03 8.57
N VAL A 122 0.89 7.64 7.38
CA VAL A 122 1.75 8.52 6.56
C VAL A 122 1.00 9.78 6.14
N MET A 123 -0.08 9.65 5.37
CA MET A 123 -0.98 10.75 5.03
C MET A 123 -2.12 10.85 6.06
N PRO A 124 -2.62 12.06 6.38
CA PRO A 124 -3.85 12.25 7.13
C PRO A 124 -5.03 11.50 6.49
N VAL A 125 -5.83 10.83 7.32
CA VAL A 125 -6.88 9.90 6.88
C VAL A 125 -7.87 10.55 5.90
N ASN A 126 -8.28 11.79 6.16
CA ASN A 126 -9.25 12.50 5.32
C ASN A 126 -8.72 12.79 3.91
N ALA A 127 -7.45 13.21 3.80
CA ALA A 127 -6.82 13.43 2.49
C ALA A 127 -6.63 12.10 1.75
N PHE A 128 -6.16 11.07 2.47
CA PHE A 128 -5.94 9.74 1.89
C PHE A 128 -7.21 9.12 1.33
N LEU A 129 -8.28 9.04 2.13
CA LEU A 129 -9.52 8.38 1.71
C LEU A 129 -10.20 9.11 0.54
N LYS A 130 -10.11 10.44 0.50
CA LYS A 130 -10.62 11.24 -0.63
C LYS A 130 -9.86 10.91 -1.92
N ALA A 131 -8.53 10.89 -1.86
CA ALA A 131 -7.70 10.54 -3.02
C ALA A 131 -7.88 9.08 -3.45
N ASP A 132 -7.88 8.13 -2.51
CA ASP A 132 -8.06 6.71 -2.77
C ASP A 132 -9.40 6.43 -3.47
N ALA A 133 -10.48 7.08 -3.03
CA ALA A 133 -11.79 6.97 -3.67
C ALA A 133 -11.81 7.54 -5.10
N ALA A 134 -11.19 8.72 -5.30
CA ALA A 134 -11.11 9.35 -6.62
C ALA A 134 -10.29 8.51 -7.61
N MET A 135 -9.10 8.06 -7.18
CA MET A 135 -8.25 7.18 -7.98
C MET A 135 -8.90 5.83 -8.24
N GLY A 136 -9.56 5.25 -7.24
CA GLY A 136 -10.30 3.99 -7.36
C GLY A 136 -11.43 4.07 -8.37
N SER A 137 -12.16 5.19 -8.41
CA SER A 137 -13.22 5.44 -9.40
C SER A 137 -12.66 5.42 -10.82
N ARG A 138 -11.56 6.13 -11.06
CA ARG A 138 -10.88 6.13 -12.36
C ARG A 138 -10.35 4.75 -12.76
N LEU A 139 -9.79 3.98 -11.83
CA LEU A 139 -9.34 2.62 -12.09
C LEU A 139 -10.49 1.71 -12.52
N MET A 140 -11.64 1.82 -11.85
CA MET A 140 -12.82 1.02 -12.19
C MET A 140 -13.36 1.36 -13.57
N GLU A 141 -13.43 2.65 -13.94
CA GLU A 141 -13.81 3.08 -15.30
C GLU A 141 -12.92 2.42 -16.36
N LEU A 142 -11.59 2.50 -16.19
CA LEU A 142 -10.62 1.95 -17.14
C LEU A 142 -10.69 0.42 -17.23
N ARG A 143 -10.90 -0.27 -16.11
CA ARG A 143 -10.97 -1.74 -16.09
C ARG A 143 -12.25 -2.26 -16.69
N ASN A 144 -13.38 -1.61 -16.39
CA ASN A 144 -14.70 -2.12 -16.74
C ASN A 144 -15.08 -1.80 -18.19
N LEU A 145 -14.43 -0.82 -18.82
CA LEU A 145 -14.56 -0.57 -20.24
C LEU A 145 -14.14 -1.82 -21.02
N ASN A 146 -15.05 -2.38 -21.83
CA ASN A 146 -14.78 -3.53 -22.69
C ASN A 146 -14.21 -4.74 -21.93
N TYR A 147 -14.66 -4.96 -20.70
CA TYR A 147 -14.10 -5.96 -19.77
C TYR A 147 -13.99 -7.38 -20.35
N HIS A 148 -14.96 -7.78 -21.20
CA HIS A 148 -15.03 -9.13 -21.79
C HIS A 148 -14.46 -9.23 -23.22
N THR A 149 -13.83 -8.17 -23.72
CA THR A 149 -13.31 -8.17 -25.10
C THR A 149 -12.09 -9.07 -25.27
N LEU A 150 -11.23 -9.18 -24.24
CA LEU A 150 -10.08 -10.08 -24.28
C LEU A 150 -10.49 -11.50 -23.92
N SER A 151 -9.98 -12.48 -24.67
CA SER A 151 -10.02 -13.88 -24.27
C SER A 151 -9.20 -14.11 -22.99
N LEU A 152 -9.46 -15.23 -22.30
CA LEU A 152 -8.67 -15.61 -21.12
C LEU A 152 -7.19 -15.84 -21.46
N GLU A 153 -6.88 -16.32 -22.66
CA GLU A 153 -5.50 -16.53 -23.10
C GLU A 153 -4.75 -15.21 -23.29
N GLU A 154 -5.39 -14.22 -23.91
CA GLU A 154 -4.85 -12.87 -24.05
C GLU A 154 -4.66 -12.21 -22.69
N LEU A 155 -5.67 -12.30 -21.81
CA LEU A 155 -5.60 -11.72 -20.47
C LEU A 155 -4.47 -12.34 -19.62
N ARG A 156 -4.22 -13.66 -19.75
CA ARG A 156 -3.08 -14.33 -19.09
C ARG A 156 -1.75 -13.78 -19.59
N ARG A 157 -1.61 -13.53 -20.90
CA ARG A 157 -0.42 -12.92 -21.49
C ARG A 157 -0.23 -11.49 -21.02
N GLU A 158 -1.27 -10.66 -21.06
CA GLU A 158 -1.19 -9.26 -20.61
C GLU A 158 -0.85 -9.16 -19.12
N ARG A 159 -1.42 -10.03 -18.28
CA ARG A 159 -1.08 -10.06 -16.85
C ARG A 159 0.32 -10.61 -16.57
N GLY A 160 0.89 -11.41 -17.48
CA GLY A 160 2.22 -12.00 -17.34
C GLY A 160 2.30 -13.19 -16.38
N VAL A 161 1.23 -13.99 -16.27
CA VAL A 161 1.21 -15.14 -15.35
C VAL A 161 2.04 -16.32 -15.88
N GLY A 162 2.75 -17.01 -14.97
CA GLY A 162 3.28 -18.35 -15.23
C GLY A 162 2.16 -19.38 -15.14
N VAL A 163 1.69 -19.89 -16.27
CA VAL A 163 0.62 -20.89 -16.32
C VAL A 163 1.17 -22.24 -15.86
N ILE A 164 0.71 -22.75 -14.70
CA ILE A 164 1.18 -24.02 -14.14
C ILE A 164 0.36 -25.20 -14.67
N TYR A 165 -0.96 -25.05 -14.75
CA TYR A 165 -1.87 -26.09 -15.19
C TYR A 165 -3.18 -25.48 -15.70
N VAL A 166 -3.75 -26.07 -16.76
CA VAL A 166 -5.09 -25.78 -17.25
C VAL A 166 -5.82 -27.10 -17.35
N ALA A 167 -6.89 -27.26 -16.56
CA ALA A 167 -7.73 -28.45 -16.64
C ALA A 167 -8.51 -28.44 -17.96
N GLU A 168 -8.54 -29.58 -18.65
CA GLU A 168 -9.48 -29.80 -19.74
C GLU A 168 -10.90 -29.86 -19.15
N ARG A 169 -11.83 -29.12 -19.77
CA ARG A 169 -13.25 -29.19 -19.46
C ARG A 169 -13.94 -30.15 -20.41
#